data_AF-A0A024TBF8-F1
#
_entry.id   AF-A0A024TBF8-F1
#
_cell.length_a   1.000
_cell.length_b   1.000
_cell.length_c   1.000
_cell.angle_alpha   90.00
_cell.angle_beta   90.00
_cell.angle_gamma   90.00
#
_symmetry.space_group_name_H-M   'P 1'
#
loop_
_entity.id
_entity.type
_entity.pdbx_description
1 polymer ?
#
loop_
_entity_poly.entity_id
_entity_poly.type
_entity_poly.pdbx_seq_one_letter_code
_entity_poly.pdbx_strand_id
1 'polypeptide(L)'
;MAVRAKVVDHVTKSLTVAQRTDLGRPIDSAELGAALQSMKPNTAPGPDGWPVAFFLTAPSTFAAILPDRLSTVAPTIIHPTQAAFVRGCSMRDNIHLLTAQQHKATRDNVEWHAIFLDFAKAYDCVD
;
A
#
# COMPACT_ATOMS: atom_id res chain seq x y z
N MET A 1 1.80 5.07 26.33
CA MET A 1 2.72 4.11 25.67
C MET A 1 2.36 2.63 25.87
N ALA A 2 1.48 2.22 26.79
CA ALA A 2 1.21 0.80 27.07
C ALA A 2 0.13 0.10 26.19
N VAL A 3 -0.68 0.84 25.42
CA VAL A 3 -1.78 0.25 24.62
C VAL A 3 -1.34 -0.14 23.20
N ARG A 4 -0.26 0.46 22.69
CA ARG A 4 0.21 0.32 21.30
C ARG A 4 0.65 -1.10 20.93
N ALA A 5 1.20 -1.85 21.88
CA ALA A 5 1.77 -3.18 21.64
C ALA A 5 0.71 -4.27 21.38
N LYS A 6 -0.43 -4.24 22.09
CA LYS A 6 -1.39 -5.37 22.09
C LYS A 6 -2.07 -5.65 20.75
N VAL A 7 -2.26 -4.64 19.90
CA VAL A 7 -2.89 -4.83 18.58
C VAL A 7 -1.89 -5.42 17.58
N VAL A 8 -0.62 -5.02 17.67
CA VAL A 8 0.44 -5.52 16.79
C VAL A 8 0.71 -7.00 17.06
N ASP A 9 0.55 -7.45 18.30
CA ASP A 9 0.67 -8.88 18.69
C ASP A 9 -0.30 -9.80 17.90
N HIS A 10 -1.39 -9.25 17.35
CA HIS A 10 -2.37 -9.99 16.55
C HIS A 10 -2.12 -9.89 15.03
N VAL A 11 -1.07 -9.17 14.60
CA VAL A 11 -0.68 -9.11 13.18
C VAL A 11 0.11 -10.38 12.83
N THR A 12 -0.59 -11.35 12.26
CA THR A 12 -0.02 -12.67 11.95
C THR A 12 0.67 -12.75 10.58
N LYS A 13 0.33 -11.84 9.67
CA LYS A 13 0.95 -11.76 8.34
C LYS A 13 2.15 -10.83 8.38
N SER A 14 3.32 -11.36 8.05
CA SER A 14 4.56 -10.62 7.89
C SER A 14 5.36 -11.15 6.71
N LEU A 15 6.36 -10.39 6.29
CA LEU A 15 7.28 -10.81 5.23
C LEU A 15 8.04 -12.08 5.65
N THR A 16 8.03 -13.08 4.78
CA THR A 16 8.93 -14.23 4.91
C THR A 16 10.39 -13.80 4.77
N VAL A 17 11.33 -14.62 5.25
CA VAL A 17 12.77 -14.34 5.09
C VAL A 17 13.13 -14.19 3.62
N ALA A 18 12.60 -15.06 2.74
CA ALA A 18 12.84 -14.99 1.31
C ALA A 18 12.33 -13.67 0.69
N GLN A 19 11.10 -13.25 1.04
CA GLN A 19 10.55 -11.96 0.59
C GLN A 19 11.38 -10.78 1.10
N ARG A 20 11.82 -10.80 2.35
CA ARG A 20 12.68 -9.75 2.92
C ARG A 20 14.01 -9.67 2.19
N THR A 21 14.64 -10.81 1.91
CA THR A 21 15.89 -10.88 1.17
C THR A 21 15.73 -10.38 -0.26
N ASP A 22 14.64 -10.77 -0.95
CA ASP A 22 14.35 -10.30 -2.30
C ASP A 22 14.10 -8.78 -2.35
N LEU A 23 13.27 -8.25 -1.45
CA LEU A 23 13.04 -6.81 -1.36
C LEU A 23 14.32 -6.03 -1.04
N GLY A 24 15.21 -6.62 -0.22
CA GLY A 24 16.48 -6.03 0.20
C GLY A 24 17.65 -6.19 -0.77
N ARG A 25 17.49 -6.89 -1.89
CA ARG A 25 18.59 -7.12 -2.86
C ARG A 25 19.06 -5.79 -3.50
N PRO A 26 20.28 -5.70 -4.04
CA PRO A 26 20.70 -4.52 -4.80
C PRO A 26 19.75 -4.24 -5.98
N ILE A 27 19.64 -2.97 -6.35
CA ILE A 27 18.78 -2.57 -7.46
C ILE A 27 19.47 -2.79 -8.81
N ASP A 28 18.76 -3.40 -9.76
CA ASP A 28 19.26 -3.69 -11.10
C ASP A 28 18.79 -2.65 -12.15
N SER A 29 19.53 -2.56 -13.26
CA SER A 29 19.30 -1.55 -14.31
C SER A 29 18.06 -1.83 -15.17
N ALA A 30 17.63 -3.09 -15.25
CA ALA A 30 16.43 -3.45 -16.01
C ALA A 30 15.17 -3.02 -15.24
N GLU A 31 15.16 -3.27 -13.94
CA GLU A 31 14.13 -2.83 -13.00
C GLU A 31 14.03 -1.30 -12.95
N LEU A 32 15.17 -0.61 -12.97
CA LEU A 32 15.25 0.84 -13.11
C LEU A 32 14.52 1.35 -14.36
N GLY A 33 14.82 0.74 -15.51
CA GLY A 33 14.21 1.11 -16.79
C GLY A 33 12.70 0.93 -16.76
N ALA A 34 12.22 -0.19 -16.21
CA ALA A 34 10.80 -0.48 -16.10
C ALA A 34 10.07 0.51 -15.16
N ALA A 35 10.64 0.78 -13.99
CA ALA A 35 10.06 1.68 -12.99
C ALA A 35 9.87 3.09 -13.55
N LEU A 36 10.90 3.63 -14.22
CA LEU A 36 10.84 4.97 -14.80
C LEU A 36 9.83 5.07 -15.95
N GLN A 37 9.76 4.06 -16.83
CA GLN A 37 8.76 4.04 -17.90
C GLN A 37 7.31 4.03 -17.38
N SER A 38 7.09 3.54 -16.15
CA SER A 38 5.76 3.53 -15.52
C SER A 38 5.34 4.90 -14.96
N MET A 39 6.28 5.85 -14.82
CA MET A 39 6.00 7.15 -14.19
C MET A 39 5.21 8.09 -15.11
N LYS A 40 4.33 8.89 -14.52
CA LYS A 40 3.54 9.91 -15.25
C LYS A 40 4.38 11.19 -15.43
N PRO A 41 4.64 11.66 -16.66
CA PRO A 41 5.52 12.80 -16.91
C PRO A 41 4.96 14.14 -16.40
N ASN A 42 3.63 14.29 -16.35
CA ASN A 42 2.95 15.53 -15.98
C ASN A 42 2.57 15.58 -14.49
N THR A 43 3.48 15.15 -13.62
CA THR A 43 3.32 15.24 -12.16
C THR A 43 3.97 16.50 -11.62
N ALA A 44 3.49 16.99 -10.46
CA ALA A 44 4.05 18.17 -9.83
C ALA A 44 5.55 17.93 -9.48
N PRO A 45 6.41 18.93 -9.67
CA PRO A 45 7.83 18.81 -9.33
C PRO A 45 8.02 18.63 -7.82
N GLY A 46 9.12 17.97 -7.46
CA GLY A 46 9.52 17.82 -6.07
C GLY A 46 10.02 19.15 -5.46
N PRO A 47 10.48 19.12 -4.20
CA PRO A 47 11.09 20.29 -3.53
C PRO A 47 12.32 20.86 -4.27
N ASP A 48 12.91 20.05 -5.15
CA ASP A 48 14.04 20.39 -6.02
C ASP A 48 13.63 21.11 -7.31
N GLY A 49 12.33 21.17 -7.63
CA GLY A 49 11.78 21.86 -8.80
C GLY A 49 11.83 21.07 -10.11
N TRP A 50 12.36 19.84 -10.12
CA TRP A 50 12.50 19.06 -11.35
C TRP A 50 11.25 18.21 -11.62
N PRO A 51 10.68 18.25 -12.84
CA PRO A 51 9.54 17.41 -13.21
C PRO A 51 9.98 15.97 -13.48
N VAL A 52 9.06 15.02 -13.40
CA VAL A 52 9.34 13.61 -13.75
C VAL A 52 9.92 13.47 -15.16
N ALA A 53 9.48 14.29 -16.11
CA ALA A 53 10.03 14.32 -17.45
C ALA A 53 11.56 14.49 -17.51
N PHE A 54 12.16 15.20 -16.54
CA PHE A 54 13.62 15.33 -16.42
C PHE A 54 14.28 13.98 -16.09
N PHE A 55 13.73 13.23 -15.14
CA PHE A 55 14.29 11.93 -14.77
C PHE A 55 14.13 10.87 -15.88
N LEU A 56 13.15 11.05 -16.76
CA LEU A 56 12.96 10.19 -17.94
C LEU A 56 14.00 10.44 -19.05
N THR A 57 14.78 11.53 -19.02
CA THR A 57 15.80 11.78 -20.06
C THR A 57 17.03 10.90 -19.92
N ALA A 58 17.35 10.46 -18.71
CA ALA A 58 18.47 9.58 -18.44
C ALA A 58 18.10 8.49 -17.42
N PRO A 59 17.24 7.53 -17.79
CA PRO A 59 16.69 6.58 -16.85
C PRO A 59 17.72 5.76 -16.09
N SER A 60 18.85 5.44 -16.72
CA SER A 60 19.97 4.73 -16.11
C SER A 60 20.64 5.47 -14.94
N THR A 61 20.34 6.76 -14.74
CA THR A 61 21.01 7.62 -13.76
C THR A 61 20.17 7.89 -12.50
N PHE A 62 18.84 7.88 -12.60
CA PHE A 62 17.94 8.36 -11.55
C PHE A 62 17.10 7.22 -10.96
N ALA A 63 17.54 6.67 -9.83
CA ALA A 63 16.92 5.48 -9.23
C ALA A 63 15.90 5.80 -8.12
N ALA A 64 14.65 5.38 -8.33
CA ALA A 64 13.66 5.18 -7.26
C ALA A 64 12.78 3.96 -7.61
N ILE A 65 13.05 2.80 -6.98
CA ILE A 65 12.66 1.47 -7.51
C ILE A 65 11.88 0.61 -6.48
N LEU A 66 11.59 1.17 -5.31
CA LEU A 66 10.87 0.45 -4.27
C LEU A 66 9.43 0.00 -4.63
N PRO A 67 8.63 0.78 -5.40
CA PRO A 67 7.23 0.42 -5.67
C PRO A 67 7.06 -0.87 -6.49
N ASP A 68 7.94 -1.13 -7.44
CA ASP A 68 7.82 -2.26 -8.37
C ASP A 68 8.09 -3.59 -7.66
N ARG A 69 9.10 -3.64 -6.77
CA ARG A 69 9.33 -4.80 -5.90
C ARG A 69 8.19 -5.05 -4.95
N LEU A 70 7.66 -3.97 -4.36
CA LEU A 70 6.57 -4.10 -3.42
C LEU A 70 5.32 -4.65 -4.11
N SER A 71 5.13 -4.38 -5.40
CA SER A 71 3.97 -4.87 -6.17
C SER A 71 3.89 -6.40 -6.28
N THR A 72 5.03 -7.10 -6.24
CA THR A 72 5.06 -8.57 -6.30
C THR A 72 4.75 -9.22 -4.95
N VAL A 73 5.16 -8.57 -3.86
CA VAL A 73 5.02 -9.11 -2.51
C VAL A 73 3.73 -8.65 -1.83
N ALA A 74 3.30 -7.41 -2.05
CA ALA A 74 2.14 -6.80 -1.39
C ALA A 74 0.85 -7.64 -1.51
N PRO A 75 0.50 -8.26 -2.66
CA PRO A 75 -0.70 -9.09 -2.76
C PRO A 75 -0.72 -10.30 -1.82
N THR A 76 0.45 -10.78 -1.37
CA THR A 76 0.54 -11.93 -0.45
C THR A 76 0.23 -11.56 1.00
N ILE A 77 0.47 -10.28 1.36
CA ILE A 77 0.39 -9.78 2.74
C ILE A 77 -0.92 -9.01 2.95
N ILE A 78 -1.34 -8.25 1.95
CA ILE A 78 -2.58 -7.46 1.98
C ILE A 78 -3.78 -8.41 2.06
N HIS A 79 -4.74 -8.09 2.95
CA HIS A 79 -5.98 -8.85 3.06
C HIS A 79 -6.87 -8.60 1.83
N PRO A 80 -7.59 -9.60 1.29
CA PRO A 80 -8.43 -9.44 0.09
C PRO A 80 -9.49 -8.32 0.16
N THR A 81 -9.90 -7.93 1.37
CA THR A 81 -10.89 -6.85 1.59
C THR A 81 -10.25 -5.47 1.82
N GLN A 82 -8.92 -5.35 1.80
CA GLN A 82 -8.25 -4.05 1.92
C GLN A 82 -8.33 -3.32 0.58
N ALA A 83 -9.17 -2.28 0.52
CA ALA A 83 -9.42 -1.56 -0.73
C ALA A 83 -8.45 -0.38 -1.00
N ALA A 84 -7.83 0.18 0.03
CA ALA A 84 -7.00 1.37 -0.11
C ALA A 84 -5.66 1.06 -0.79
N PHE A 85 -5.26 1.88 -1.77
CA PHE A 85 -4.00 1.80 -2.50
C PHE A 85 -3.76 0.47 -3.26
N VAL A 86 -4.81 -0.34 -3.48
CA VAL A 86 -4.76 -1.56 -4.29
C VAL A 86 -5.34 -1.27 -5.66
N ARG A 87 -4.59 -1.59 -6.72
CA ARG A 87 -5.04 -1.39 -8.10
C ARG A 87 -6.33 -2.18 -8.36
N GLY A 88 -7.33 -1.52 -8.94
CA GLY A 88 -8.62 -2.13 -9.26
C GLY A 88 -9.60 -2.15 -8.08
N CYS A 89 -9.19 -1.73 -6.89
CA CYS A 89 -10.08 -1.54 -5.75
C CYS A 89 -10.53 -0.07 -5.66
N SER A 90 -11.76 0.14 -5.20
CA SER A 90 -12.36 1.45 -4.99
C SER A 90 -12.85 1.61 -3.56
N MET A 91 -12.79 2.82 -3.02
CA MET A 91 -13.45 3.14 -1.74
C MET A 91 -14.96 2.82 -1.78
N ARG A 92 -15.57 2.84 -2.97
CA ARG A 92 -16.97 2.50 -3.17
C ARG A 92 -17.27 1.04 -2.81
N ASP A 93 -16.30 0.14 -2.95
CA ASP A 93 -16.46 -1.28 -2.62
C ASP A 93 -16.70 -1.46 -1.11
N ASN A 94 -16.03 -0.66 -0.27
CA ASN A 94 -16.24 -0.66 1.18
C ASN A 94 -17.65 -0.18 1.56
N ILE A 95 -18.20 0.82 0.84
CA ILE A 95 -19.57 1.31 1.05
C ILE A 95 -20.57 0.20 0.76
N HIS A 96 -20.40 -0.52 -0.36
CA HIS A 96 -21.26 -1.64 -0.72
C HIS A 96 -21.15 -2.80 0.28
N LEU A 97 -19.94 -3.12 0.74
CA LEU A 97 -19.71 -4.15 1.74
C LEU A 97 -20.44 -3.84 3.07
N LEU A 98 -20.28 -2.62 3.59
CA LEU A 98 -20.95 -2.19 4.82
C LEU A 98 -22.48 -2.23 4.67
N THR A 99 -22.99 -1.74 3.54
CA THR A 99 -24.44 -1.77 3.24
C THR A 99 -24.98 -3.20 3.21
N ALA A 100 -24.25 -4.14 2.57
CA ALA A 100 -24.65 -5.54 2.53
C ALA A 100 -24.62 -6.20 3.92
N GLN A 101 -23.62 -5.89 4.74
CA GLN A 101 -23.53 -6.38 6.12
C GLN A 101 -24.69 -5.86 6.98
N GLN A 102 -25.01 -4.56 6.87
CA GLN A 102 -26.14 -3.97 7.58
C GLN A 102 -27.46 -4.64 7.17
N HIS A 103 -27.70 -4.81 5.87
CA HIS A 103 -28.90 -5.48 5.39
C HIS A 103 -29.02 -6.91 5.91
N LYS A 104 -27.90 -7.65 5.96
CA LYS A 104 -27.86 -9.01 6.53
C LYS A 104 -28.20 -9.00 8.02
N ALA A 105 -27.62 -8.10 8.80
CA ALA A 105 -27.88 -7.97 10.24
C ALA A 105 -29.38 -7.69 10.51
N THR A 106 -29.97 -6.77 9.76
CA THR A 106 -31.41 -6.46 9.85
C THR A 106 -32.27 -7.67 9.50
N ARG A 107 -31.94 -8.38 8.41
CA ARG A 107 -32.72 -9.55 7.96
C ARG A 107 -32.64 -10.72 8.94
N ASP A 108 -31.44 -11.00 9.44
CA ASP A 108 -31.20 -12.12 10.34
C ASP A 108 -31.56 -11.76 11.80
N ASN A 109 -31.99 -10.52 12.06
CA ASN A 109 -32.35 -9.96 13.36
C ASN A 109 -31.27 -10.18 14.44
N VAL A 110 -30.01 -9.95 14.05
CA VAL A 110 -28.85 -10.10 14.92
C VAL A 110 -28.31 -8.72 15.28
N GLU A 111 -27.91 -8.55 16.54
CA GLU A 111 -27.23 -7.34 17.00
C GLU A 111 -25.80 -7.29 16.44
N TRP A 112 -25.44 -6.19 15.79
CA TRP A 112 -24.14 -5.99 15.16
C TRP A 112 -23.53 -4.67 15.60
N HIS A 113 -22.20 -4.66 15.71
CA HIS A 113 -21.42 -3.50 16.06
C HIS A 113 -20.43 -3.19 14.94
N ALA A 114 -20.42 -1.95 14.47
CA ALA A 114 -19.42 -1.44 13.54
C ALA A 114 -18.44 -0.53 14.28
N ILE A 115 -17.14 -0.76 14.08
CA ILE A 115 -16.07 0.03 14.72
C ILE A 115 -15.28 0.71 13.60
N PHE A 116 -15.16 2.03 13.70
CA PHE A 116 -14.35 2.84 12.79
C PHE A 116 -13.05 3.21 13.50
N LEU A 117 -11.94 2.69 12.98
CA LEU A 117 -10.60 2.94 13.49
C LEU A 117 -9.83 3.81 12.51
N ASP A 118 -9.04 4.75 13.03
CA ASP A 118 -8.17 5.61 12.24
C ASP A 118 -6.80 5.77 12.91
N PHE A 119 -5.78 6.05 12.10
CA PHE A 119 -4.42 6.30 12.57
C PHE A 119 -4.12 7.80 12.53
N ALA A 120 -3.77 8.37 13.68
CA ALA A 120 -3.22 9.72 13.72
C ALA A 120 -1.84 9.74 13.06
N LYS A 121 -1.72 10.41 11.91
CA LYS A 121 -0.47 10.58 11.16
C LYS A 121 0.26 9.25 10.87
N ALA A 122 -0.42 8.32 10.20
CA ALA A 122 0.04 6.96 9.96
C ALA A 122 1.50 6.84 9.50
N TYR A 123 1.95 7.73 8.60
CA TYR A 123 3.31 7.71 8.05
C TYR A 123 4.38 8.28 9.00
N ASP A 124 4.02 9.20 9.89
CA ASP A 124 4.95 9.83 10.85
C ASP A 124 5.17 8.94 12.09
N CYS A 125 4.34 7.90 12.24
CA CYS A 125 4.17 7.12 13.46
C CYS A 125 4.67 5.68 13.32
N VAL A 126 5.44 5.37 12.29
CA VAL A 126 6.03 4.04 12.03
C VAL A 126 7.31 3.91 12.85
N ASP A 127 7.39 2.87 13.69
CA ASP A 127 8.54 2.53 14.55
C ASP A 127 9.39 1.41 13.92
#